data_AF-A0A6A4A3C5-F1
#
_entry.id   AF-A0A6A4A3C5-F1
#
_cell.length_a   1.000
_cell.length_b   1.000
_cell.length_c   1.000
_cell.angle_alpha   90.00
_cell.angle_beta   90.00
_cell.angle_gamma   90.00
#
_symmetry.space_group_name_H-M   'P 1'
#
loop_
_entity.id
_entity.type
_entity.pdbx_description
1 polymer ?
#
loop_
_entity_poly.entity_id
_entity_poly.type
_entity_poly.pdbx_seq_one_letter_code
_entity_poly.pdbx_strand_id
1 'polypeptide(L)'
;MTPPLVTLLSAEPEIQYVALRNINLIVQKRPAILANEIKVFFCKYNDPIYIKMDKLEIIIRLVSETNIEQVLLEFKESTTEVNVEFVRRSVRAIGRCAVKLEHAAEKCINVLLELIQTKMNYIVQEATNVIKLANVHSCL
;
A
#
# COMPACT_ATOMS: atom_id res chain seq x y z
N MET A 1 -16.07 -4.69 18.45
CA MET A 1 -16.50 -3.28 18.34
C MET A 1 -15.60 -2.63 17.32
N THR A 2 -16.11 -2.36 16.11
CA THR A 2 -15.34 -1.71 15.05
C THR A 2 -15.14 -0.24 15.43
N PRO A 3 -13.91 0.33 15.39
CA PRO A 3 -13.71 1.73 15.76
C PRO A 3 -14.64 2.65 14.95
N PRO A 4 -15.22 3.72 15.54
CA PRO A 4 -16.12 4.64 14.81
C PRO A 4 -15.50 5.25 13.55
N LEU A 5 -14.18 5.34 13.49
CA LEU A 5 -13.44 5.81 12.31
C LEU A 5 -13.55 4.82 11.13
N VAL A 6 -13.65 3.53 11.41
CA VAL A 6 -13.78 2.48 10.39
C VAL A 6 -15.20 2.47 9.81
N THR A 7 -16.23 2.76 10.59
CA THR A 7 -17.62 2.77 10.09
C THR A 7 -17.85 3.88 9.06
N LEU A 8 -17.13 4.99 9.16
CA LEU A 8 -17.16 6.07 8.17
C LEU A 8 -16.63 5.65 6.79
N LEU A 9 -15.86 4.58 6.69
CA LEU A 9 -15.35 4.06 5.42
C LEU A 9 -16.37 3.22 4.64
N SER A 10 -17.57 3.05 5.19
CA SER A 10 -18.73 2.46 4.52
C SER A 10 -19.73 3.52 4.01
N ALA A 11 -19.44 4.81 4.21
CA ALA A 11 -20.28 5.92 3.75
C ALA A 11 -20.03 6.26 2.27
N GLU A 12 -20.68 7.32 1.77
CA GLU A 12 -20.46 7.85 0.43
C GLU A 12 -19.00 8.29 0.22
N PRO A 13 -18.48 8.25 -1.03
CA PRO A 13 -17.07 8.50 -1.33
C PRO A 13 -16.50 9.82 -0.78
N GLU A 14 -17.30 10.87 -0.73
CA GLU A 14 -16.95 12.19 -0.23
C GLU A 14 -16.70 12.16 1.29
N ILE A 15 -17.57 11.46 2.02
CA ILE A 15 -17.42 11.25 3.47
C ILE A 15 -16.24 10.35 3.74
N GLN A 16 -16.09 9.28 2.96
CA GLN A 16 -14.96 8.36 3.07
C GLN A 16 -13.63 9.09 2.83
N TYR A 17 -13.57 10.00 1.84
CA TYR A 17 -12.38 10.82 1.59
C TYR A 17 -12.02 11.66 2.81
N VAL A 18 -12.96 12.44 3.34
CA VAL A 18 -12.73 13.25 4.56
C VAL A 18 -12.29 12.36 5.73
N ALA A 19 -12.91 11.19 5.90
CA ALA A 19 -12.53 10.23 6.93
C ALA A 19 -11.10 9.73 6.74
N LEU A 20 -10.70 9.35 5.52
CA LEU A 20 -9.34 8.87 5.22
C LEU A 20 -8.28 9.95 5.46
N ARG A 21 -8.55 11.21 5.11
CA ARG A 21 -7.64 12.33 5.41
C ARG A 21 -7.41 12.49 6.91
N ASN A 22 -8.49 12.41 7.71
CA ASN A 22 -8.40 12.48 9.17
C ASN A 22 -7.70 11.25 9.76
N ILE A 23 -8.03 10.05 9.29
CA ILE A 23 -7.38 8.80 9.70
C ILE A 23 -5.88 8.88 9.43
N ASN A 24 -5.47 9.37 8.26
CA ASN A 24 -4.06 9.51 7.91
C ASN A 24 -3.31 10.41 8.92
N LEU A 25 -3.90 11.54 9.33
CA LEU A 25 -3.34 12.42 10.37
C LEU A 25 -3.26 11.71 11.73
N ILE A 26 -4.31 10.97 12.11
CA ILE A 26 -4.35 10.23 13.38
C ILE A 26 -3.27 9.14 13.40
N VAL A 27 -3.16 8.35 12.33
CA VAL A 27 -2.19 7.24 12.21
C VAL A 27 -0.76 7.78 12.21
N GLN A 28 -0.50 8.95 11.62
CA GLN A 28 0.81 9.59 11.71
C GLN A 28 1.22 9.89 13.17
N LYS A 29 0.26 10.25 14.03
CA LYS A 29 0.54 10.56 15.44
C LYS A 29 0.45 9.35 16.36
N ARG A 30 -0.46 8.41 16.07
CA ARG A 30 -0.82 7.27 16.93
C ARG A 30 -1.16 6.04 16.08
N PRO A 31 -0.17 5.38 15.46
CA PRO A 31 -0.40 4.26 14.55
C PRO A 31 -1.07 3.06 15.23
N ALA A 32 -0.84 2.86 16.53
CA ALA A 32 -1.39 1.74 17.31
C ALA A 32 -2.94 1.69 17.33
N ILE A 33 -3.63 2.82 17.12
CA ILE A 33 -5.11 2.88 17.17
C ILE A 33 -5.76 2.00 16.09
N LEU A 34 -5.09 1.84 14.95
CA LEU A 34 -5.63 1.11 13.79
C LEU A 34 -4.72 -0.05 13.33
N ALA A 35 -3.78 -0.47 14.16
CA ALA A 35 -2.80 -1.51 13.80
C ALA A 35 -3.45 -2.85 13.40
N ASN A 36 -4.61 -3.17 13.97
CA ASN A 36 -5.35 -4.41 13.70
C ASN A 36 -6.40 -4.29 12.59
N GLU A 37 -6.60 -3.09 12.04
CA GLU A 37 -7.69 -2.79 11.10
C GLU A 37 -7.21 -2.71 9.64
N ILE A 38 -6.04 -3.27 9.32
CA ILE A 38 -5.37 -3.11 8.01
C ILE A 38 -6.29 -3.44 6.82
N LYS A 39 -7.11 -4.48 6.94
CA LYS A 39 -7.98 -4.99 5.87
C LYS A 39 -9.08 -4.00 5.48
N VAL A 40 -9.46 -3.10 6.38
CA VAL A 40 -10.45 -2.04 6.12
C VAL A 40 -9.95 -1.10 5.02
N PHE A 41 -8.63 -0.92 4.92
CA PHE A 41 -8.00 -0.04 3.96
C PHE A 41 -7.74 -0.71 2.61
N PHE A 42 -8.06 -1.99 2.43
CA PHE A 42 -7.91 -2.64 1.13
C PHE A 42 -8.89 -2.03 0.13
N CYS A 43 -8.45 -1.91 -1.12
CA CYS A 43 -9.19 -1.22 -2.16
C CYS A 43 -10.37 -2.07 -2.62
N LYS A 44 -11.54 -1.44 -2.77
CA LYS A 44 -12.67 -2.07 -3.44
C LYS A 44 -12.61 -1.74 -4.92
N TYR A 45 -13.16 -2.62 -5.75
CA TYR A 45 -13.22 -2.42 -7.21
C TYR A 45 -13.86 -1.07 -7.58
N ASN A 46 -14.95 -0.70 -6.89
CA ASN A 46 -15.72 0.52 -7.12
C ASN A 46 -15.21 1.76 -6.38
N ASP A 47 -14.12 1.66 -5.62
CA ASP A 47 -13.54 2.84 -4.96
C ASP A 47 -13.03 3.82 -6.04
N PRO A 48 -13.35 5.12 -5.94
CA PRO A 48 -12.74 6.13 -6.78
C PRO A 48 -11.21 6.17 -6.60
N ILE A 49 -10.51 6.57 -7.66
CA ILE A 49 -9.04 6.59 -7.70
C ILE A 49 -8.41 7.34 -6.51
N TYR A 50 -8.99 8.47 -6.09
CA TYR A 50 -8.48 9.26 -4.97
C TYR A 50 -8.60 8.52 -3.63
N ILE A 51 -9.65 7.70 -3.45
CA ILE A 51 -9.83 6.85 -2.28
C ILE A 51 -8.79 5.73 -2.28
N LYS A 52 -8.60 5.06 -3.43
CA LYS A 52 -7.57 4.02 -3.57
C LYS A 52 -6.18 4.56 -3.23
N MET A 53 -5.85 5.77 -3.70
CA MET A 53 -4.57 6.43 -3.40
C MET A 53 -4.37 6.73 -1.91
N ASP A 54 -5.38 7.28 -1.22
CA ASP A 54 -5.29 7.55 0.22
C ASP A 54 -5.23 6.26 1.05
N LYS A 55 -6.00 5.23 0.67
CA LYS A 55 -5.96 3.89 1.25
C LYS A 55 -4.56 3.27 1.18
N LEU A 56 -3.95 3.28 0.00
CA LEU A 56 -2.59 2.80 -0.22
C LEU A 56 -1.58 3.46 0.74
N GLU A 57 -1.68 4.77 0.90
CA GLU A 57 -0.81 5.54 1.81
C GLU A 57 -1.01 5.20 3.29
N ILE A 58 -2.23 4.89 3.72
CA ILE A 58 -2.51 4.45 5.08
C ILE A 58 -1.98 3.03 5.31
N ILE A 59 -2.15 2.11 4.35
CA ILE A 59 -1.61 0.75 4.44
C ILE A 59 -0.09 0.78 4.68
N ILE A 60 0.65 1.60 3.92
CA ILE A 60 2.10 1.72 4.09
C ILE A 60 2.49 2.23 5.49
N ARG A 61 1.67 3.10 6.10
CA ARG A 61 1.90 3.58 7.47
C ARG A 61 1.62 2.49 8.51
N LEU A 62 0.62 1.64 8.28
CA LEU A 62 0.18 0.61 9.22
C LEU A 62 0.84 -0.76 9.03
N VAL A 63 1.56 -0.98 7.92
CA VAL A 63 2.22 -2.27 7.67
C VAL A 63 3.21 -2.60 8.78
N SER A 64 3.21 -3.86 9.20
CA SER A 64 4.02 -4.44 10.27
C SER A 64 4.32 -5.92 9.96
N GLU A 65 5.15 -6.56 10.77
CA GLU A 65 5.54 -7.96 10.58
C GLU A 65 4.35 -8.93 10.62
N THR A 66 3.28 -8.60 11.34
CA THR A 66 2.11 -9.47 11.50
C THR A 66 1.16 -9.44 10.29
N ASN A 67 1.25 -8.41 9.45
CA ASN A 67 0.30 -8.19 8.35
C ASN A 67 0.94 -8.05 6.96
N ILE A 68 2.27 -8.07 6.87
CA ILE A 68 3.01 -7.84 5.63
C ILE A 68 2.60 -8.78 4.49
N GLU A 69 2.33 -10.06 4.77
CA GLU A 69 1.96 -11.02 3.72
C GLU A 69 0.64 -10.66 3.04
N GLN A 70 -0.34 -10.22 3.83
CA GLN A 70 -1.63 -9.75 3.32
C GLN A 70 -1.47 -8.44 2.55
N VAL A 71 -0.62 -7.53 3.03
CA VAL A 71 -0.34 -6.25 2.36
C VAL A 71 0.35 -6.46 1.01
N LEU A 72 1.32 -7.37 0.91
CA LEU A 72 1.99 -7.69 -0.35
C LEU A 72 1.02 -8.31 -1.37
N LEU A 73 0.11 -9.17 -0.92
CA LEU A 73 -0.94 -9.73 -1.78
C LEU A 73 -1.85 -8.62 -2.33
N GLU A 74 -2.33 -7.73 -1.47
CA GLU A 74 -3.17 -6.58 -1.86
C GLU A 74 -2.45 -5.65 -2.86
N PHE A 75 -1.18 -5.33 -2.62
CA PHE A 75 -0.42 -4.47 -3.53
C PHE A 75 -0.13 -5.14 -4.86
N LYS A 76 0.10 -6.47 -4.87
CA LYS A 76 0.24 -7.24 -6.10
C LYS A 76 -1.07 -7.25 -6.88
N GLU A 77 -2.22 -7.49 -6.25
CA GLU A 77 -3.53 -7.40 -6.89
C GLU A 77 -3.79 -6.00 -7.45
N SER A 78 -3.42 -4.96 -6.69
CA SER A 78 -3.50 -3.55 -7.12
C SER A 78 -2.69 -3.22 -8.37
N THR A 79 -1.73 -4.07 -8.79
CA THR A 79 -1.00 -3.89 -10.06
C THR A 79 -1.75 -4.36 -11.31
N THR A 80 -2.90 -5.01 -11.12
CA THR A 80 -3.79 -5.45 -12.22
C THR A 80 -4.81 -4.38 -12.62
N GLU A 81 -4.85 -3.26 -11.89
CA GLU A 81 -5.74 -2.14 -12.15
C GLU A 81 -5.44 -1.45 -13.49
N VAL A 82 -6.48 -0.83 -14.07
CA VAL A 82 -6.39 -0.15 -15.37
C VAL A 82 -5.65 1.20 -15.25
N ASN A 83 -5.73 1.86 -14.09
CA ASN A 83 -5.09 3.15 -13.89
C ASN A 83 -3.57 3.00 -13.70
N VAL A 84 -2.80 3.35 -14.74
CA VAL A 84 -1.34 3.20 -14.75
C VAL A 84 -0.65 3.92 -13.59
N GLU A 85 -1.14 5.10 -13.18
CA GLU A 85 -0.53 5.83 -12.06
C GLU A 85 -0.79 5.12 -10.73
N PHE A 86 -1.98 4.57 -10.51
CA PHE A 86 -2.25 3.72 -9.36
C PHE A 86 -1.33 2.51 -9.33
N VAL A 87 -1.18 1.81 -10.45
CA VAL A 87 -0.30 0.64 -10.55
C VAL A 87 1.14 1.01 -10.18
N ARG A 88 1.68 2.11 -10.73
CA ARG A 88 3.02 2.59 -10.38
C ARG A 88 3.15 2.90 -8.89
N ARG A 89 2.13 3.51 -8.30
CA ARG A 89 2.10 3.82 -6.86
C ARG A 89 2.08 2.55 -6.01
N SER A 90 1.36 1.51 -6.42
CA SER A 90 1.35 0.19 -5.77
C SER A 90 2.71 -0.50 -5.86
N VAL A 91 3.39 -0.44 -7.02
CA VAL A 91 4.77 -0.95 -7.17
C VAL A 91 5.74 -0.23 -6.23
N ARG A 92 5.67 1.11 -6.13
CA ARG A 92 6.45 1.90 -5.17
C ARG A 92 6.11 1.54 -3.72
N ALA A 93 4.86 1.23 -3.43
CA ALA A 93 4.41 0.86 -2.09
C ALA A 93 5.09 -0.43 -1.60
N ILE A 94 5.26 -1.43 -2.47
CA ILE A 94 6.02 -2.66 -2.18
C ILE A 94 7.47 -2.32 -1.81
N GLY A 95 8.11 -1.42 -2.56
CA GLY A 95 9.46 -0.93 -2.23
C GLY A 95 9.54 -0.23 -0.87
N ARG A 96 8.54 0.59 -0.54
CA ARG A 96 8.46 1.25 0.77
C ARG A 96 8.27 0.25 1.91
N CYS A 97 7.55 -0.85 1.69
CA CYS A 97 7.47 -1.95 2.65
C CYS A 97 8.84 -2.60 2.86
N ALA A 98 9.61 -2.84 1.79
CA ALA A 98 10.96 -3.40 1.87
C ALA A 98 11.90 -2.54 2.72
N VAL A 99 11.86 -1.21 2.53
CA VAL A 99 12.69 -0.27 3.30
C VAL A 99 12.21 -0.14 4.74
N LYS A 100 10.89 -0.20 4.97
CA LYS A 100 10.31 -0.03 6.31
C LYS A 100 10.48 -1.27 7.20
N LEU A 101 10.46 -2.47 6.61
CA LEU A 101 10.50 -3.74 7.32
C LEU A 101 11.64 -4.61 6.76
N GLU A 102 12.81 -4.54 7.39
CA GLU A 102 14.03 -5.22 6.93
C GLU A 102 13.82 -6.73 6.73
N HIS A 103 13.15 -7.40 7.68
CA HIS A 103 12.82 -8.83 7.58
C HIS A 103 11.90 -9.19 6.41
N ALA A 104 11.17 -8.22 5.87
CA ALA A 104 10.30 -8.42 4.72
C ALA A 104 10.93 -8.02 3.38
N ALA A 105 12.14 -7.45 3.39
CA ALA A 105 12.78 -6.93 2.19
C ALA A 105 12.89 -8.00 1.09
N GLU A 106 13.38 -9.21 1.43
CA GLU A 106 13.48 -10.31 0.48
C GLU A 106 12.12 -10.70 -0.13
N LYS A 107 11.07 -10.80 0.70
CA LYS A 107 9.71 -11.08 0.23
C LYS A 107 9.22 -9.98 -0.73
N CYS A 108 9.47 -8.72 -0.42
CA CYS A 108 9.09 -7.59 -1.28
C CYS A 108 9.84 -7.63 -2.62
N ILE A 109 11.14 -7.93 -2.62
CA ILE A 109 11.95 -8.06 -3.83
C ILE A 109 11.43 -9.21 -4.71
N ASN A 110 11.09 -10.36 -4.11
CA ASN A 110 10.52 -11.49 -4.86
C ASN A 110 9.22 -11.10 -5.57
N VAL A 111 8.32 -10.37 -4.90
CA VAL A 111 7.10 -9.85 -5.55
C VAL A 111 7.43 -8.90 -6.70
N LEU A 112 8.40 -7.98 -6.53
CA LEU A 112 8.82 -7.07 -7.61
C LEU A 112 9.41 -7.83 -8.82
N LEU A 113 10.16 -8.90 -8.58
CA LEU A 113 10.70 -9.77 -9.64
C LEU A 113 9.58 -10.50 -10.39
N GLU A 114 8.57 -11.02 -9.69
CA GLU A 114 7.37 -11.59 -10.32
C GLU A 114 6.63 -10.55 -11.17
N LEU A 115 6.50 -9.32 -10.68
CA LEU A 115 5.88 -8.22 -11.42
C LEU A 115 6.66 -7.87 -12.71
N ILE A 116 7.99 -7.94 -12.69
CA ILE A 116 8.82 -7.76 -13.89
C ILE A 116 8.54 -8.85 -14.93
N GLN A 117 8.27 -10.08 -14.50
CA GLN A 117 7.97 -11.20 -15.40
C GLN A 117 6.63 -11.04 -16.16
N THR A 118 5.74 -10.12 -15.72
CA THR A 118 4.52 -9.78 -16.47
C THR A 118 4.81 -9.11 -17.82
N LYS A 119 6.04 -8.60 -18.02
CA LYS A 119 6.50 -7.91 -19.23
C LYS A 119 5.70 -6.64 -19.58
N MET A 120 4.92 -6.10 -18.64
CA MET A 120 4.27 -4.80 -18.83
C MET A 120 5.30 -3.68 -18.65
N ASN A 121 5.60 -2.96 -19.73
CA ASN A 121 6.69 -1.98 -19.78
C ASN A 121 6.69 -0.98 -18.61
N TYR A 122 5.53 -0.43 -18.25
CA TYR A 122 5.43 0.55 -17.17
C TYR A 122 5.66 -0.07 -15.78
N ILE A 123 5.32 -1.35 -15.58
CA ILE A 123 5.64 -2.10 -14.35
C ILE A 123 7.13 -2.41 -14.30
N VAL A 124 7.70 -2.92 -15.39
CA VAL A 124 9.13 -3.27 -15.46
C VAL A 124 10.00 -2.05 -15.16
N GLN A 125 9.69 -0.90 -15.75
CA GLN A 125 10.40 0.36 -15.51
C GLN A 125 10.30 0.79 -14.05
N GLU A 126 9.09 0.79 -13.48
CA GLU A 126 8.88 1.23 -12.10
C GLU A 126 9.54 0.28 -11.09
N ALA A 127 9.36 -1.03 -11.25
CA ALA A 127 9.97 -2.04 -10.38
C ALA A 127 11.50 -1.97 -10.43
N THR A 128 12.09 -1.76 -11.60
CA THR A 128 13.55 -1.58 -11.75
C THR A 128 14.04 -0.34 -11.00
N ASN A 129 13.30 0.77 -11.06
CA ASN A 129 13.65 1.98 -10.30
C ASN A 129 13.56 1.75 -8.79
N VAL A 130 12.51 1.06 -8.34
CA VAL A 130 12.31 0.71 -6.93
C VAL A 130 13.44 -0.18 -6.39
N ILE A 131 13.82 -1.24 -7.11
CA ILE A 131 14.89 -2.16 -6.70
C ILE A 131 16.22 -1.42 -6.57
N LYS A 132 16.54 -0.55 -7.54
CA LYS A 132 17.76 0.28 -7.49
C LYS A 132 17.80 1.16 -6.24
N LEU A 133 16.69 1.82 -5.90
CA LEU A 133 16.60 2.68 -4.73
C LEU A 133 16.71 1.90 -3.41
N ALA A 134 16.11 0.71 -3.34
CA ALA A 134 16.19 -0.14 -2.16
C ALA A 134 17.64 -0.60 -1.87
N ASN A 135 18.40 -0.98 -2.91
CA ASN A 135 19.80 -1.40 -2.75
C ASN A 135 20.75 -0.27 -2.34
N VAL A 136 20.43 0.99 -2.65
CA VAL A 136 21.25 2.13 -2.19
C VAL A 136 21.09 2.34 -0.68
N HIS A 137 19.91 2.06 -0.13
CA HIS A 137 19.65 2.21 1.30
C HIS A 137 20.21 1.08 2.16
N SER A 138 20.39 -0.13 1.64
CA SER A 138 21.04 -1.24 2.36
C SER A 138 22.58 -1.19 2.31
N CYS A 139 23.17 -0.24 1.58
CA CYS A 139 24.62 0.02 1.55
C CYS A 139 25.08 1.19 2.44
N LEU A 140 24.17 1.82 3.20
CA LEU A 140 24.44 2.87 4.19
C LEU A 140 24.08 2.38 5.59
#